data_AF-A0A0T5VNY8-F1
#
_entry.id   AF-A0A0T5VNY8-F1
#
_cell.length_a   1.000
_cell.length_b   1.000
_cell.length_c   1.000
_cell.angle_alpha   90.00
_cell.angle_beta   90.00
_cell.angle_gamma   90.00
#
_symmetry.space_group_name_H-M   'P 1'
#
loop_
_entity.id
_entity.type
_entity.pdbx_description
1 polymer ?
#
loop_
_entity_poly.entity_id
_entity_poly.type
_entity_poly.pdbx_seq_one_letter_code
_entity_poly.pdbx_strand_id
1 'polypeptide(L)'
;MRKYIINSIFFLFIIGIIVSCQNQETIDLQNYMSNGKDIYKAKCQNCHGENGEGLGELAPPLTDSVFLKTNKNRLACFIKNGANESLIVHGKEYKEKMPAFPELADIDVAQVMVYITNSFGNKQGFVPYSEVSKDLQNCK
;
A
#
# COMPACT_ATOMS: atom_id res chain seq x y z
N MET A 1 -19.39 16.66 48.70
CA MET A 1 -18.47 15.57 48.26
C MET A 1 -19.05 14.74 47.11
N ARG A 2 -20.22 14.11 47.24
CA ARG A 2 -20.84 13.25 46.20
C ARG A 2 -21.05 13.93 44.82
N LYS A 3 -21.49 15.19 44.79
CA LYS A 3 -21.68 15.97 43.54
C LYS A 3 -20.36 16.23 42.79
N TYR A 4 -19.27 16.47 43.51
CA TYR A 4 -17.95 16.69 42.90
C TYR A 4 -17.38 15.40 42.31
N ILE A 5 -17.63 14.26 42.96
CA ILE A 5 -17.23 12.93 42.45
C ILE A 5 -18.01 12.59 41.16
N ILE A 6 -19.33 12.81 41.16
CA ILE A 6 -20.17 12.56 39.97
C ILE A 6 -19.76 13.48 38.81
N ASN A 7 -19.54 14.77 39.07
CA ASN A 7 -19.09 15.70 38.04
C ASN A 7 -17.69 15.35 37.51
N SER A 8 -16.78 14.89 38.39
CA SER A 8 -15.43 14.47 37.99
C SER A 8 -15.44 13.20 37.14
N ILE A 9 -16.29 12.22 37.48
CA ILE A 9 -16.49 11.01 36.68
C ILE A 9 -17.07 11.36 35.31
N PHE A 10 -18.06 12.24 35.26
CA PHE A 10 -18.65 12.71 34.00
C PHE A 10 -17.63 13.43 33.11
N PHE A 11 -16.78 14.27 33.70
CA PHE A 11 -15.72 14.97 32.98
C PHE A 11 -14.64 14.01 32.44
N LEU A 12 -14.25 13.01 33.24
CA LEU A 12 -13.34 11.93 32.82
C LEU A 12 -13.93 11.07 31.69
N PHE A 13 -15.24 10.81 31.73
CA PHE A 13 -15.93 10.06 30.68
C PHE A 13 -15.97 10.83 29.35
N ILE A 14 -16.21 12.14 29.40
CA ILE A 14 -16.17 13.02 28.22
C ILE A 14 -14.75 13.09 27.62
N ILE A 15 -13.72 13.18 28.47
CA ILE A 15 -12.31 13.15 28.01
C ILE A 15 -11.99 11.81 27.33
N GLY A 16 -12.46 10.68 27.88
CA GLY A 16 -12.26 9.35 27.29
C GLY A 16 -12.89 9.17 25.91
N ILE A 17 -14.03 9.81 25.65
CA ILE A 17 -14.69 9.80 24.33
C ILE A 17 -13.86 10.56 23.30
N ILE A 18 -13.30 11.72 23.66
CA ILE A 18 -12.49 12.55 22.74
C ILE A 18 -11.17 11.84 22.39
N VAL A 19 -10.58 11.07 23.32
CA VAL A 19 -9.36 10.30 23.09
C VAL A 19 -9.60 9.08 22.18
N SER A 20 -10.85 8.61 22.05
CA SER A 20 -11.20 7.43 21.24
C SER A 20 -11.46 7.72 19.75
N CYS A 21 -11.27 8.96 19.29
CA CYS A 21 -11.30 9.28 17.86
C CYS A 21 -10.03 8.75 17.17
N GLN A 22 -10.00 7.45 16.85
CA GLN A 22 -9.03 6.92 15.89
C GLN A 22 -9.28 7.56 14.53
N ASN A 23 -8.22 8.07 13.88
CA ASN A 23 -8.33 8.61 12.53
C ASN A 23 -8.76 7.49 11.57
N GLN A 24 -9.86 7.69 10.85
CA GLN A 24 -10.40 6.76 9.83
C GLN A 24 -9.31 6.32 8.84
N GLU A 25 -8.44 7.24 8.44
CA GLU A 25 -7.33 6.96 7.53
C GLU A 25 -6.33 5.94 8.09
N THR A 26 -6.08 5.96 9.41
CA THR A 26 -5.19 4.99 10.06
C THR A 26 -5.79 3.59 10.05
N ILE A 27 -7.10 3.47 10.27
CA ILE A 27 -7.82 2.20 10.22
C ILE A 27 -7.79 1.64 8.80
N ASP A 28 -8.07 2.49 7.80
CA ASP A 28 -8.05 2.08 6.39
C ASP A 28 -6.66 1.65 5.94
N LEU A 29 -5.61 2.39 6.33
CA LEU A 29 -4.22 2.00 6.09
C LEU A 29 -3.93 0.62 6.69
N GLN A 30 -4.30 0.37 7.95
CA GLN A 30 -4.07 -0.93 8.59
C GLN A 30 -4.78 -2.07 7.85
N ASN A 31 -6.04 -1.87 7.45
CA ASN A 31 -6.80 -2.86 6.70
C ASN A 31 -6.16 -3.16 5.33
N TYR A 32 -5.75 -2.12 4.59
CA TYR A 32 -5.09 -2.28 3.29
C TYR A 32 -3.74 -2.96 3.43
N MET A 33 -2.96 -2.61 4.46
CA MET A 33 -1.69 -3.26 4.76
C MET A 33 -1.87 -4.76 5.07
N SER A 34 -2.91 -5.12 5.84
CA SER A 34 -3.19 -6.51 6.18
C SER A 34 -3.56 -7.33 4.94
N ASN A 35 -4.56 -6.88 4.18
CA ASN A 35 -5.04 -7.61 3.01
C ASN A 35 -4.00 -7.62 1.88
N GLY A 36 -3.32 -6.49 1.67
CA GLY A 36 -2.27 -6.34 0.67
C GLY A 36 -1.08 -7.25 0.93
N LYS A 37 -0.75 -7.53 2.20
CA LYS A 37 0.30 -8.49 2.56
C LYS A 37 -0.03 -9.90 2.10
N ASP A 38 -1.27 -10.35 2.25
CA ASP A 38 -1.69 -11.68 1.85
C ASP A 38 -1.66 -11.83 0.31
N ILE A 39 -2.11 -10.79 -0.42
CA ILE A 39 -1.98 -10.73 -1.88
C ILE A 39 -0.51 -10.77 -2.29
N TYR A 40 0.35 -9.97 -1.65
CA TYR A 40 1.78 -9.92 -1.94
C TYR A 40 2.43 -11.30 -1.81
N LYS A 41 2.17 -11.99 -0.68
CA LYS A 41 2.69 -13.33 -0.44
C LYS A 41 2.25 -14.33 -1.49
N ALA A 42 0.99 -14.27 -1.91
CA ALA A 42 0.42 -15.21 -2.86
C ALA A 42 0.84 -14.96 -4.31
N LYS A 43 1.07 -13.70 -4.70
CA LYS A 43 1.18 -13.29 -6.11
C LYS A 43 2.50 -12.63 -6.48
N CYS A 44 3.14 -11.90 -5.56
CA CYS A 44 4.26 -11.01 -5.87
C CYS A 44 5.60 -11.52 -5.30
N GLN A 45 5.57 -12.17 -4.13
CA GLN A 45 6.74 -12.52 -3.34
C GLN A 45 7.74 -13.43 -4.09
N ASN A 46 7.26 -14.35 -4.92
CA ASN A 46 8.13 -15.30 -5.63
C ASN A 46 9.14 -14.60 -6.57
N CYS A 47 8.81 -13.40 -7.05
CA CYS A 47 9.69 -12.60 -7.89
C CYS A 47 10.32 -11.44 -7.11
N HIS A 48 9.55 -10.74 -6.29
CA HIS A 48 10.04 -9.55 -5.59
C HIS A 48 10.70 -9.84 -4.23
N GLY A 49 10.70 -11.09 -3.76
CA GLY A 49 11.33 -11.50 -2.50
C GLY A 49 10.45 -11.25 -1.28
N GLU A 50 10.76 -11.89 -0.15
CA GLU A 50 10.00 -11.72 1.10
C GLU A 50 10.16 -10.31 1.69
N ASN A 51 11.32 -9.69 1.46
CA ASN A 51 11.68 -8.36 1.94
C ASN A 51 11.69 -7.31 0.80
N GLY A 52 11.10 -7.61 -0.36
CA GLY A 52 11.08 -6.70 -1.50
C GLY A 52 12.46 -6.53 -2.16
N GLU A 53 13.38 -7.47 -1.95
CA GLU A 53 14.77 -7.42 -2.43
C GLU A 53 14.94 -7.73 -3.92
N GLY A 54 13.90 -8.21 -4.59
CA GLY A 54 13.93 -8.60 -6.00
C GLY A 54 14.60 -9.95 -6.24
N LEU A 55 14.83 -10.28 -7.51
CA LEU A 55 15.45 -11.53 -7.95
C LEU A 55 16.55 -11.24 -8.98
N GLY A 56 17.69 -10.74 -8.51
CA GLY A 56 18.88 -10.50 -9.33
C GLY A 56 18.63 -9.51 -10.49
N GLU A 57 18.65 -10.01 -11.72
CA GLU A 57 18.34 -9.23 -12.93
C GLU A 57 16.91 -9.47 -13.44
N LEU A 58 16.20 -10.47 -12.88
CA LEU A 58 14.90 -10.91 -13.38
C LEU A 58 13.74 -10.09 -12.83
N ALA A 59 13.85 -9.63 -11.58
CA ALA A 59 12.80 -8.83 -10.94
C ALA A 59 13.42 -7.70 -10.11
N PRO A 60 12.93 -6.45 -10.28
CA PRO A 60 13.45 -5.32 -9.54
C PRO A 60 13.10 -5.38 -8.05
N PRO A 61 13.94 -4.79 -7.18
CA PRO A 61 13.60 -4.61 -5.79
C PRO A 61 12.47 -3.57 -5.64
N LEU A 62 11.62 -3.77 -4.65
CA LEU A 62 10.56 -2.85 -4.24
C LEU A 62 11.01 -1.90 -3.12
N THR A 63 12.30 -1.90 -2.78
CA THR A 63 12.92 -1.00 -1.78
C THR A 63 13.24 0.39 -2.35
N ASP A 64 13.11 0.61 -3.66
CA ASP A 64 13.34 1.92 -4.29
C ASP A 64 12.16 2.87 -4.08
N SER A 65 12.20 3.56 -2.95
CA SER A 65 11.18 4.55 -2.59
C SER A 65 11.04 5.69 -3.60
N VAL A 66 12.12 6.05 -4.32
CA VAL A 66 12.11 7.14 -5.30
C VAL A 66 11.39 6.68 -6.56
N PHE A 67 11.71 5.49 -7.07
CA PHE A 67 11.01 4.90 -8.21
C PHE A 67 9.51 4.75 -7.91
N LEU A 68 9.16 4.16 -6.76
CA LEU A 68 7.76 3.94 -6.38
C LEU A 68 6.99 5.26 -6.25
N LYS A 69 7.58 6.28 -5.63
CA LYS A 69 6.94 7.59 -5.46
C LYS A 69 6.78 8.32 -6.79
N THR A 70 7.78 8.27 -7.67
CA THR A 70 7.77 8.94 -8.97
C THR A 70 6.75 8.32 -9.92
N ASN A 71 6.56 7.00 -9.83
CA ASN A 71 5.64 6.25 -10.67
C ASN A 71 4.31 5.91 -9.98
N LYS A 72 3.95 6.60 -8.89
CA LYS A 72 2.81 6.24 -8.01
C LYS A 72 1.51 5.97 -8.79
N ASN A 73 1.19 6.80 -9.77
CA ASN A 73 -0.01 6.68 -10.62
C ASN A 73 0.06 5.59 -11.70
N ARG A 74 1.24 4.99 -11.91
CA ARG A 74 1.46 3.88 -12.86
C ARG A 74 1.56 2.53 -12.16
N LEU A 75 1.81 2.51 -10.85
CA LEU A 75 1.97 1.26 -10.09
C LEU A 75 0.75 0.35 -10.23
N ALA A 76 -0.46 0.91 -10.15
CA ALA A 76 -1.69 0.16 -10.34
C ALA A 76 -1.74 -0.51 -11.73
N CYS A 77 -1.32 0.20 -12.78
CA CYS A 77 -1.23 -0.34 -14.13
C CYS A 77 -0.18 -1.46 -14.23
N PHE A 78 1.00 -1.30 -13.63
CA PHE A 78 2.03 -2.34 -13.63
C PHE A 78 1.53 -3.62 -12.94
N ILE A 79 0.76 -3.49 -11.87
CA ILE A 79 0.19 -4.65 -11.15
C ILE A 79 -0.90 -5.31 -12.00
N LYS A 80 -1.89 -4.55 -12.49
CA LYS A 80 -3.05 -5.09 -13.19
C LYS A 80 -2.71 -5.61 -14.60
N ASN A 81 -1.91 -4.85 -15.35
CA ASN A 81 -1.63 -5.09 -16.77
C ASN A 81 -0.22 -5.61 -17.03
N GLY A 82 0.62 -5.74 -16.00
CA GLY A 82 2.02 -6.08 -16.14
C GLY A 82 2.86 -4.87 -16.58
N ALA A 83 4.17 -5.10 -16.67
CA ALA A 83 5.12 -4.12 -17.20
C ALA A 83 5.90 -4.76 -18.34
N ASN A 84 5.77 -4.20 -19.54
CA ASN A 84 6.40 -4.71 -20.77
C ASN A 84 7.52 -3.80 -21.28
N GLU A 85 7.80 -2.72 -20.55
CA GLU A 85 8.80 -1.72 -20.87
C GLU A 85 10.05 -1.90 -19.99
N SER A 86 11.19 -1.40 -20.46
CA SER A 86 12.42 -1.36 -19.66
C SER A 86 12.25 -0.35 -18.52
N LEU A 87 12.56 -0.77 -17.29
CA LEU A 87 12.45 0.05 -16.08
C LEU A 87 13.83 0.27 -15.46
N ILE A 88 14.06 1.47 -14.93
CA ILE A 88 15.27 1.78 -14.17
C ILE A 88 14.91 1.85 -12.69
N VAL A 89 15.40 0.90 -11.91
CA VAL A 89 15.17 0.80 -10.45
C VAL A 89 16.52 0.74 -9.76
N HIS A 90 16.75 1.63 -8.80
CA HIS A 90 18.06 1.90 -8.19
C HIS A 90 19.18 2.14 -9.21
N GLY A 91 18.86 2.82 -10.31
CA GLY A 91 19.82 3.10 -11.39
C GLY A 91 20.21 1.88 -12.23
N LYS A 92 19.64 0.70 -11.96
CA LYS A 92 19.83 -0.52 -12.75
C LYS A 92 18.65 -0.71 -13.70
N GLU A 93 18.97 -1.09 -14.94
CA GLU A 93 17.97 -1.38 -15.97
C GLU A 93 17.43 -2.81 -15.81
N TYR A 94 16.11 -2.97 -15.87
CA TYR A 94 15.38 -4.24 -15.87
C TYR A 94 14.55 -4.33 -17.16
N LYS A 95 14.81 -5.35 -17.96
CA LYS A 95 14.18 -5.57 -19.28
C LYS A 95 13.15 -6.69 -19.28
N GLU A 96 13.15 -7.50 -18.24
CA GLU A 96 12.23 -8.61 -18.09
C GLU A 96 10.80 -8.11 -17.88
N LYS A 97 9.85 -8.86 -18.44
CA LYS A 97 8.43 -8.50 -18.36
C LYS A 97 7.86 -8.89 -17.00
N MET A 98 7.19 -7.96 -16.35
CA MET A 98 6.35 -8.27 -15.19
C MET A 98 5.00 -8.84 -15.68
N PRO A 99 4.61 -10.06 -15.28
CA PRO A 99 3.31 -10.62 -15.63
C PRO A 99 2.13 -9.76 -15.16
N ALA A 100 1.05 -9.77 -15.92
CA ALA A 100 -0.20 -9.12 -15.56
C ALA A 100 -1.00 -9.96 -14.56
N PHE A 101 -1.77 -9.29 -13.69
CA PHE A 101 -2.75 -9.92 -12.81
C PHE A 101 -4.17 -9.40 -13.12
N PRO A 102 -4.73 -9.69 -14.32
CA PRO A 102 -6.03 -9.17 -14.73
C PRO A 102 -7.18 -9.69 -13.87
N GLU A 103 -6.98 -10.77 -13.13
CA GLU A 103 -7.96 -11.35 -12.22
C GLU A 103 -8.16 -10.56 -10.92
N LEU A 104 -7.18 -9.75 -10.50
CA LEU A 104 -7.28 -8.97 -9.26
C LEU A 104 -8.34 -7.88 -9.40
N ALA A 105 -9.27 -7.76 -8.45
CA ALA A 105 -10.17 -6.62 -8.47
C ALA A 105 -9.40 -5.32 -8.19
N ASP A 106 -9.94 -4.17 -8.63
CA ASP A 106 -9.34 -2.85 -8.38
C ASP A 106 -9.03 -2.61 -6.90
N ILE A 107 -9.85 -3.14 -5.99
CA ILE A 107 -9.62 -3.07 -4.54
C ILE A 107 -8.41 -3.90 -4.10
N ASP A 108 -8.19 -5.08 -4.68
CA ASP A 108 -7.04 -5.93 -4.38
C ASP A 108 -5.75 -5.26 -4.87
N VAL A 109 -5.80 -4.64 -6.06
CA VAL A 109 -4.70 -3.83 -6.60
C VAL A 109 -4.38 -2.67 -5.64
N ALA A 110 -5.39 -1.97 -5.14
CA ALA A 110 -5.19 -0.87 -4.21
C ALA A 110 -4.53 -1.34 -2.91
N GLN A 111 -4.99 -2.46 -2.35
CA GLN A 111 -4.47 -3.02 -1.10
C GLN A 111 -3.01 -3.45 -1.25
N VAL A 112 -2.66 -4.21 -2.30
CA VAL A 112 -1.27 -4.65 -2.51
C VAL A 112 -0.35 -3.48 -2.86
N MET A 113 -0.83 -2.47 -3.60
CA MET A 113 -0.07 -1.26 -3.88
C MET A 113 0.25 -0.48 -2.61
N VAL A 114 -0.74 -0.31 -1.71
CA VAL A 114 -0.54 0.33 -0.40
C VAL A 114 0.44 -0.48 0.44
N TYR A 115 0.33 -1.82 0.45
CA TYR A 115 1.28 -2.68 1.15
C TYR A 115 2.72 -2.48 0.66
N ILE A 116 2.96 -2.53 -0.66
CA ILE A 116 4.29 -2.34 -1.26
C ILE A 116 4.87 -0.96 -0.92
N THR A 117 4.06 0.09 -1.08
CA THR A 117 4.50 1.49 -0.87
C THR A 117 4.64 1.90 0.59
N ASN A 118 4.32 1.01 1.54
CA ASN A 118 4.50 1.20 2.98
C ASN A 118 5.28 0.06 3.66
N SER A 119 5.89 -0.82 2.86
CA SER A 119 6.76 -1.91 3.32
C SER A 119 8.19 -1.71 2.81
N PHE A 120 9.13 -2.57 3.22
CA PHE A 120 10.49 -2.60 2.67
C PHE A 120 11.27 -1.28 2.82
N GLY A 121 10.96 -0.53 3.88
CA GLY A 121 11.54 0.80 4.15
C GLY A 121 10.74 1.97 3.57
N ASN A 122 9.70 1.71 2.77
CA ASN A 122 8.82 2.72 2.21
C ASN A 122 7.77 3.20 3.23
N LYS A 123 7.33 4.47 3.10
CA LYS A 123 6.30 5.10 3.93
C LYS A 123 5.51 6.16 3.15
N GLN A 124 4.72 5.73 2.16
CA GLN A 124 4.00 6.65 1.28
C GLN A 124 2.57 7.00 1.74
N GLY A 125 2.10 6.38 2.82
CA GLY A 125 0.78 6.62 3.40
C GLY A 125 -0.33 5.87 2.67
N PHE A 126 -1.57 6.20 3.03
CA PHE A 126 -2.76 5.58 2.47
C PHE A 126 -3.06 6.10 1.06
N VAL A 127 -3.56 5.23 0.20
CA VAL A 127 -4.13 5.58 -1.11
C VAL A 127 -5.50 4.94 -1.20
N PRO A 128 -6.58 5.72 -1.36
CA PRO A 128 -7.92 5.16 -1.38
C PRO A 128 -8.18 4.39 -2.69
N TYR A 129 -9.03 3.36 -2.60
CA TYR A 129 -9.54 2.62 -3.76
C TYR A 129 -9.99 3.51 -4.92
N SER A 130 -10.68 4.62 -4.64
CA SER A 130 -11.20 5.51 -5.67
C SER A 130 -10.10 6.16 -6.51
N GLU A 131 -8.95 6.47 -5.90
CA GLU A 131 -7.78 6.97 -6.62
C GLU A 131 -7.17 5.88 -7.49
N VAL A 132 -7.00 4.66 -6.94
CA VAL A 132 -6.45 3.52 -7.69
C VAL A 132 -7.34 3.11 -8.85
N SER A 133 -8.66 3.05 -8.66
CA SER A 133 -9.60 2.73 -9.74
C SER A 133 -9.57 3.79 -10.85
N LYS A 134 -9.39 5.07 -10.48
CA LYS A 134 -9.17 6.13 -11.46
C LYS A 134 -7.86 5.95 -12.22
N ASP A 135 -6.76 5.61 -11.55
CA ASP A 135 -5.48 5.33 -12.20
C ASP A 135 -5.61 4.15 -13.18
N LEU A 136 -6.31 3.08 -12.78
CA LEU A 136 -6.56 1.90 -13.59
C LEU A 136 -7.34 2.21 -14.89
N GLN A 137 -8.32 3.11 -14.82
CA GLN A 137 -9.05 3.58 -16.01
C GLN A 137 -8.17 4.38 -16.97
N ASN A 138 -7.05 4.91 -16.50
CA ASN A 138 -6.12 5.72 -17.29
C ASN A 138 -4.86 4.95 -17.71
N CYS A 139 -4.81 3.63 -17.50
CA CYS A 139 -3.77 2.78 -18.05
C CYS A 139 -3.89 2.79 -19.59
N LYS A 140 -3.01 3.56 -20.24
CA LYS A 140 -2.90 3.61 -21.70
C LYS A 140 -2.12 2.43 -22.23
#